data_AF-A0A536ZRN8-F1
#
_entry.id   AF-A0A536ZRN8-F1
#
_cell.length_a   1.000
_cell.length_b   1.000
_cell.length_c   1.000
_cell.angle_alpha   90.00
_cell.angle_beta   90.00
_cell.angle_gamma   90.00
#
_symmetry.space_group_name_H-M   'P 1'
#
loop_
_entity.id
_entity.type
_entity.pdbx_description
1 polymer ?
#
loop_
_entity_poly.entity_id
_entity_poly.type
_entity_poly.pdbx_seq_one_letter_code
_entity_poly.pdbx_strand_id
1 'polypeptide(L)'
;MEAFIAHYASARLIGFDFDIERGQSAEIVVSLVRRIKTAQERHPELRFSFTLATWGASDGSRASLNDDGQRVMQAIRDAGLTNYYVNLMVMDYGEAVARNCVVARGVCDMGQSAIQAARNLNDRFGVPMSRIELTPMLGVNDVVANVFTLEDARVIARFARESAVGGIHFWSLDRDVPCPPDVLGVSSICSGLRGMPGFAFADAFRKGLQ
;
A
#
# COMPACT_ATOMS: atom_id res chain seq x y z
N MET A 1 -3.86 -19.51 14.00
CA MET A 1 -4.48 -19.00 12.77
C MET A 1 -5.81 -19.69 12.54
N GLU A 2 -5.90 -21.02 12.56
CA GLU A 2 -7.18 -21.75 12.45
C GLU A 2 -8.33 -21.18 13.29
N ALA A 3 -8.14 -20.98 14.60
CA ALA A 3 -9.19 -20.44 15.46
C ALA A 3 -9.66 -19.04 15.01
N PHE A 4 -8.74 -18.21 14.49
CA PHE A 4 -9.06 -16.89 13.97
C PHE A 4 -9.82 -17.00 12.64
N ILE A 5 -9.38 -17.87 11.73
CA ILE A 5 -10.07 -18.13 10.46
C ILE A 5 -11.50 -18.62 10.74
N ALA A 6 -11.65 -19.63 11.61
CA ALA A 6 -12.94 -20.20 11.96
C ALA A 6 -13.89 -19.17 12.58
N HIS A 7 -13.37 -18.21 13.34
CA HIS A 7 -14.17 -17.14 13.95
C HIS A 7 -14.78 -16.19 12.91
N TYR A 8 -14.03 -15.85 11.86
CA TYR A 8 -14.46 -14.91 10.82
C TYR A 8 -14.96 -15.60 9.54
N ALA A 9 -15.04 -16.93 9.53
CA ALA A 9 -15.44 -17.70 8.36
C ALA A 9 -16.85 -17.34 7.90
N SER A 10 -16.97 -16.99 6.63
CA SER A 10 -18.26 -16.75 5.97
C SER A 10 -18.13 -17.00 4.48
N ALA A 11 -19.26 -17.16 3.78
CA ALA A 11 -19.28 -17.28 2.31
C ALA A 11 -18.75 -16.04 1.57
N ARG A 12 -18.49 -14.93 2.29
CA ARG A 12 -17.96 -13.68 1.73
C ARG A 12 -16.51 -13.40 2.14
N LEU A 13 -15.93 -14.21 3.03
CA LEU A 13 -14.53 -14.07 3.41
C LEU A 13 -13.64 -14.51 2.24
N ILE A 14 -12.86 -13.57 1.70
CA ILE A 14 -11.96 -13.82 0.57
C ILE A 14 -10.50 -13.96 1.00
N GLY A 15 -10.14 -13.52 2.20
CA GLY A 15 -8.76 -13.47 2.62
C GLY A 15 -8.50 -12.59 3.84
N PHE A 16 -7.22 -12.46 4.17
CA PHE A 16 -6.71 -11.66 5.28
C PHE A 16 -5.58 -10.76 4.81
N ASP A 17 -5.64 -9.50 5.22
CA ASP A 17 -4.54 -8.56 5.09
C ASP A 17 -3.85 -8.36 6.44
N PHE A 18 -2.53 -8.35 6.43
CA PHE A 18 -1.71 -8.09 7.61
C PHE A 18 -1.00 -6.75 7.42
N ASP A 19 -1.58 -5.70 7.99
CA ASP A 19 -0.95 -4.39 8.07
C ASP A 19 0.10 -4.38 9.18
N ILE A 20 1.38 -4.31 8.79
CA ILE A 20 2.54 -4.39 9.69
C ILE A 20 3.39 -3.15 9.49
N GLU A 21 3.06 -2.10 10.23
CA GLU A 21 3.71 -0.80 10.10
C GLU A 21 4.99 -0.68 10.94
N ARG A 22 4.90 -1.06 12.22
CA ARG A 22 6.00 -0.96 13.21
C ARG A 22 5.79 -1.81 14.45
N GLY A 23 6.87 -2.08 15.16
CA GLY A 23 6.85 -2.52 16.57
C GLY A 23 6.68 -4.04 16.81
N GLN A 24 6.61 -4.84 15.75
CA GLN A 24 6.59 -6.31 15.88
C GLN A 24 8.01 -6.88 15.94
N SER A 25 8.27 -7.77 16.89
CA SER A 25 9.56 -8.46 16.99
C SER A 25 9.78 -9.43 15.83
N ALA A 26 11.03 -9.80 15.55
CA ALA A 26 11.35 -10.76 14.49
C ALA A 26 10.72 -12.12 14.73
N GLU A 27 10.65 -12.56 15.98
CA GLU A 27 10.06 -13.84 16.37
C GLU A 27 8.56 -13.85 16.10
N ILE A 28 7.86 -12.73 16.35
CA ILE A 28 6.43 -12.59 16.05
C ILE A 28 6.19 -12.67 14.55
N VAL A 29 6.96 -11.92 13.74
CA VAL A 29 6.83 -11.91 12.28
C VAL A 29 7.11 -13.30 11.69
N VAL A 30 8.17 -13.98 12.13
CA VAL A 30 8.48 -15.35 11.69
C VAL A 30 7.38 -16.33 12.09
N SER A 31 6.86 -16.22 13.32
CA SER A 31 5.74 -17.06 13.79
C SER A 31 4.48 -16.83 12.95
N LEU A 32 4.17 -15.58 12.63
CA LEU A 32 3.03 -15.20 11.79
C LEU A 32 3.15 -15.83 10.40
N VAL A 33 4.27 -15.62 9.71
CA VAL A 33 4.48 -16.15 8.35
C VAL A 33 4.40 -17.68 8.31
N ARG A 34 4.98 -18.39 9.29
CA ARG A 34 4.85 -19.85 9.39
C ARG A 34 3.39 -20.29 9.56
N ARG A 35 2.61 -19.57 10.38
CA ARG A 35 1.19 -19.85 10.57
C ARG A 35 0.37 -19.57 9.30
N ILE A 36 0.70 -18.53 8.55
CA ILE A 36 0.10 -18.23 7.25
C ILE A 36 0.38 -19.36 6.26
N LYS A 37 1.62 -19.85 6.19
CA LYS A 37 1.98 -20.98 5.32
C LYS A 37 1.12 -22.21 5.62
N THR A 38 1.00 -22.61 6.89
CA THR A 38 0.13 -23.73 7.28
C THR A 38 -1.35 -23.45 7.00
N ALA A 39 -1.81 -22.21 7.17
CA ALA A 39 -3.19 -21.86 6.86
C ALA A 39 -3.49 -21.97 5.35
N GLN A 40 -2.55 -21.59 4.47
CA GLN A 40 -2.71 -21.70 3.01
C GLN A 40 -2.83 -23.15 2.53
N GLU A 41 -2.18 -24.10 3.20
CA GLU A 41 -2.30 -25.52 2.89
C GLU A 41 -3.72 -26.05 3.21
N ARG A 42 -4.42 -25.43 4.16
CA ARG A 42 -5.75 -25.86 4.64
C ARG A 42 -6.90 -25.07 4.03
N HIS A 43 -6.65 -23.81 3.68
CA HIS A 43 -7.62 -22.87 3.14
C HIS A 43 -7.05 -22.25 1.83
N PRO A 44 -6.80 -23.06 0.79
CA PRO A 44 -6.17 -22.61 -0.45
C PRO A 44 -6.99 -21.56 -1.22
N GLU A 45 -8.28 -21.43 -0.91
CA GLU A 45 -9.19 -20.41 -1.44
C GLU A 45 -8.97 -19.01 -0.85
N LEU A 46 -8.32 -18.91 0.32
CA LEU A 46 -8.10 -17.63 0.98
C LEU A 46 -6.88 -16.89 0.41
N ARG A 47 -7.07 -15.60 0.14
CA ARG A 47 -6.01 -14.66 -0.21
C ARG A 47 -5.29 -14.18 1.06
N PHE A 48 -3.97 -14.02 0.96
CA PHE A 48 -3.17 -13.43 2.04
C PHE A 48 -2.32 -12.29 1.49
N SER A 49 -2.41 -11.11 2.11
CA SER A 49 -1.63 -9.93 1.76
C SER A 49 -0.91 -9.37 2.99
N PHE A 50 0.18 -8.66 2.73
CA PHE A 50 0.91 -7.90 3.74
C PHE A 50 0.92 -6.43 3.32
N THR A 51 0.29 -5.57 4.11
CA THR A 51 0.36 -4.12 3.93
C THR A 51 1.58 -3.58 4.66
N LEU A 52 2.52 -2.98 3.93
CA LEU A 52 3.86 -2.65 4.41
C LEU A 52 4.27 -1.21 4.11
N ALA A 53 4.97 -0.59 5.06
CA ALA A 53 5.44 0.79 4.94
C ALA A 53 6.56 0.87 3.90
N THR A 54 6.47 1.87 3.03
CA THR A 54 7.11 1.84 1.72
C THR A 54 7.91 3.12 1.44
N TRP A 55 9.03 2.95 0.76
CA TRP A 55 9.80 4.03 0.15
C TRP A 55 9.59 4.08 -1.36
N GLY A 56 9.58 5.28 -1.92
CA GLY A 56 9.59 5.54 -3.36
C GLY A 56 10.98 5.96 -3.86
N ALA A 57 12.05 5.38 -3.30
CA ALA A 57 13.41 5.86 -3.51
C ALA A 57 13.80 5.91 -5.00
N SER A 58 14.26 7.08 -5.44
CA SER A 58 14.66 7.41 -6.81
C SER A 58 16.14 7.84 -6.92
N ASP A 59 16.94 7.59 -5.89
CA ASP A 59 18.38 7.89 -5.82
C ASP A 59 19.28 6.77 -6.37
N GLY A 60 18.67 5.68 -6.87
CA GLY A 60 19.37 4.49 -7.36
C GLY A 60 19.63 3.41 -6.31
N SER A 61 19.35 3.66 -5.02
CA SER A 61 19.47 2.67 -3.94
C SER A 61 18.46 1.53 -4.08
N ARG A 62 17.33 1.79 -4.78
CA ARG A 62 16.16 0.91 -4.89
C ARG A 62 15.57 0.54 -3.52
N ALA A 63 15.72 1.40 -2.52
CA ALA A 63 15.02 1.22 -1.26
C ALA A 63 13.50 1.16 -1.51
N SER A 64 12.86 0.15 -0.91
CA SER A 64 11.47 -0.22 -1.21
C SER A 64 10.60 -0.28 0.03
N LEU A 65 11.08 -0.92 1.09
CA LEU A 65 10.33 -1.12 2.34
C LEU A 65 11.12 -0.57 3.52
N ASN A 66 10.43 -0.18 4.58
CA ASN A 66 11.07 0.09 5.87
C ASN A 66 11.63 -1.20 6.51
N ASP A 67 12.27 -1.08 7.67
CA ASP A 67 12.92 -2.22 8.34
C ASP A 67 11.94 -3.34 8.71
N ASP A 68 10.71 -3.00 9.11
CA ASP A 68 9.67 -3.97 9.43
C ASP A 68 9.19 -4.71 8.17
N GLY A 69 8.96 -4.01 7.06
CA GLY A 69 8.62 -4.62 5.78
C GLY A 69 9.75 -5.51 5.23
N GLN A 70 11.00 -5.09 5.37
CA GLN A 70 12.16 -5.93 5.02
C GLN A 70 12.20 -7.22 5.86
N ARG A 71 11.87 -7.13 7.15
CA ARG A 71 11.77 -8.27 8.06
C ARG A 71 10.67 -9.23 7.67
N VAL A 72 9.50 -8.72 7.27
CA VAL A 72 8.39 -9.54 6.72
C VAL A 72 8.86 -10.26 5.46
N MET A 73 9.48 -9.57 4.51
CA MET A 73 9.99 -10.18 3.28
C MET A 73 11.06 -11.24 3.55
N GLN A 74 11.92 -11.04 4.55
CA GLN A 74 12.90 -12.04 4.98
C GLN A 74 12.20 -13.28 5.57
N ALA A 75 11.23 -13.11 6.47
CA ALA A 75 10.47 -14.22 7.04
C ALA A 75 9.71 -15.02 5.97
N ILE A 76 9.12 -14.34 4.97
CA ILE A 76 8.46 -14.96 3.80
C ILE A 76 9.43 -15.86 3.04
N ARG A 77 10.63 -15.36 2.74
CA ARG A 77 11.69 -16.14 2.06
C ARG A 77 12.11 -17.35 2.88
N ASP A 78 12.39 -17.16 4.17
CA ASP A 78 12.89 -18.23 5.05
C ASP A 78 11.84 -19.32 5.29
N ALA A 79 10.56 -18.95 5.32
CA ALA A 79 9.46 -19.90 5.40
C ALA A 79 9.16 -20.59 4.07
N GLY A 80 9.65 -20.06 2.94
CA GLY A 80 9.27 -20.52 1.61
C GLY A 80 7.77 -20.33 1.33
N LEU A 81 7.18 -19.22 1.78
CA LEU A 81 5.80 -18.85 1.46
C LEU A 81 5.76 -18.31 0.02
N THR A 82 4.94 -18.90 -0.85
CA THR A 82 4.96 -18.59 -2.28
C THR A 82 3.66 -18.05 -2.84
N ASN A 83 2.56 -17.99 -2.08
CA ASN A 83 1.28 -17.46 -2.57
C ASN A 83 0.81 -16.28 -1.70
N TYR A 84 1.36 -15.10 -1.94
CA TYR A 84 1.05 -13.90 -1.15
C TYR A 84 1.03 -12.66 -2.04
N TYR A 85 0.40 -11.60 -1.53
CA TYR A 85 0.43 -10.26 -2.10
C TYR A 85 1.19 -9.32 -1.16
N VAL A 86 1.81 -8.29 -1.73
CA VAL A 86 2.43 -7.20 -0.97
C VAL A 86 1.72 -5.92 -1.34
N ASN A 87 1.00 -5.34 -0.39
CA ASN A 87 0.31 -4.08 -0.53
C ASN A 87 1.18 -2.95 0.01
N LEU A 88 1.61 -2.05 -0.87
CA LEU A 88 2.53 -0.98 -0.52
C LEU A 88 1.74 0.23 -0.03
N MET A 89 2.02 0.68 1.19
CA MET A 89 1.56 1.98 1.68
C MET A 89 2.36 3.09 0.99
N VAL A 90 1.90 3.50 -0.20
CA VAL A 90 2.51 4.52 -1.06
C VAL A 90 2.10 5.93 -0.59
N MET A 91 2.45 6.22 0.64
CA MET A 91 2.04 7.37 1.43
C MET A 91 3.17 7.77 2.39
N ASP A 92 3.16 9.02 2.86
CA ASP A 92 3.98 9.47 3.99
C ASP A 92 5.49 9.21 3.83
N TYR A 93 5.98 9.46 2.61
CA TYR A 93 7.40 9.35 2.27
C TYR A 93 8.31 10.29 3.08
N GLY A 94 7.73 11.31 3.74
CA GLY A 94 8.48 12.25 4.55
C GLY A 94 9.04 13.39 3.70
N GLU A 95 10.27 13.79 4.01
CA GLU A 95 10.96 14.88 3.32
C GLU A 95 11.11 14.59 1.81
N ALA A 96 11.02 15.64 0.99
CA ALA A 96 11.18 15.58 -0.47
C ALA A 96 12.65 15.41 -0.88
N VAL A 97 13.18 14.22 -0.67
CA VAL A 97 14.54 13.81 -1.01
C VAL A 97 14.52 12.51 -1.81
N ALA A 98 15.44 12.36 -2.75
CA ALA A 98 15.46 11.23 -3.68
C ALA A 98 15.60 9.85 -2.99
N ARG A 99 16.14 9.80 -1.76
CA ARG A 99 16.19 8.57 -0.95
C ARG A 99 14.81 8.12 -0.44
N ASN A 100 13.85 9.02 -0.37
CA ASN A 100 12.51 8.77 0.16
C ASN A 100 11.47 8.57 -0.95
N CYS A 101 11.53 9.42 -1.98
CA CYS A 101 10.49 9.55 -3.00
C CYS A 101 11.06 10.08 -4.33
N VAL A 102 10.27 10.04 -5.39
CA VAL A 102 10.53 10.79 -6.62
C VAL A 102 10.26 12.26 -6.33
N VAL A 103 11.28 13.11 -6.45
CA VAL A 103 11.17 14.54 -6.16
C VAL A 103 10.87 15.33 -7.43
N ALA A 104 9.82 16.14 -7.41
CA ALA A 104 9.49 17.09 -8.47
C ALA A 104 9.14 18.44 -7.86
N ARG A 105 9.76 19.52 -8.35
CA ARG A 105 9.49 20.90 -7.90
C ARG A 105 9.62 21.09 -6.37
N GLY A 106 10.54 20.36 -5.74
CA GLY A 106 10.82 20.46 -4.31
C GLY A 106 9.83 19.73 -3.39
N VAL A 107 8.91 18.93 -3.94
CA VAL A 107 8.00 18.05 -3.18
C VAL A 107 8.09 16.61 -3.71
N CYS A 108 7.58 15.64 -2.94
CA CYS A 108 7.40 14.28 -3.44
C CYS A 108 6.28 14.27 -4.50
N ASP A 109 6.58 13.79 -5.69
CA ASP A 109 5.57 13.43 -6.70
C ASP A 109 4.94 12.11 -6.28
N MET A 110 3.73 12.15 -5.72
CA MET A 110 3.13 10.98 -5.07
C MET A 110 2.81 9.87 -6.08
N GLY A 111 2.29 10.20 -7.26
CA GLY A 111 2.00 9.24 -8.31
C GLY A 111 3.26 8.56 -8.84
N GLN A 112 4.31 9.32 -9.16
CA GLN A 112 5.58 8.74 -9.62
C GLN A 112 6.30 7.95 -8.53
N SER A 113 6.20 8.40 -7.27
CA SER A 113 6.77 7.69 -6.12
C SER A 113 6.11 6.34 -5.89
N ALA A 114 4.79 6.24 -6.08
CA ALA A 114 4.07 4.97 -5.99
C ALA A 114 4.50 3.99 -7.09
N ILE A 115 4.68 4.47 -8.32
CA ILE A 115 5.20 3.66 -9.44
C ILE A 115 6.63 3.19 -9.14
N GLN A 116 7.48 4.10 -8.65
CA GLN A 116 8.86 3.78 -8.30
C GLN A 116 8.93 2.73 -7.18
N ALA A 117 8.05 2.83 -6.18
CA ALA A 117 7.97 1.88 -5.09
C ALA A 117 7.63 0.45 -5.58
N ALA A 118 6.65 0.32 -6.49
CA ALA A 118 6.29 -0.96 -7.09
C ALA A 118 7.48 -1.58 -7.86
N ARG A 119 8.18 -0.76 -8.65
CA ARG A 119 9.39 -1.18 -9.39
C ARG A 119 10.51 -1.59 -8.44
N ASN A 120 10.76 -0.82 -7.38
CA ASN A 120 11.78 -1.15 -6.39
C ASN A 120 11.46 -2.47 -5.69
N LEU A 121 10.20 -2.73 -5.33
CA LEU A 121 9.79 -3.99 -4.71
C LEU A 121 10.01 -5.17 -5.66
N ASN A 122 9.60 -5.03 -6.93
CA ASN A 122 9.82 -6.04 -7.96
C ASN A 122 11.31 -6.33 -8.18
N ASP A 123 12.13 -5.29 -8.37
CA ASP A 123 13.57 -5.40 -8.60
C ASP A 123 14.31 -6.01 -7.39
N ARG A 124 13.94 -5.60 -6.18
CA ARG A 124 14.67 -5.97 -4.95
C ARG A 124 14.30 -7.37 -4.45
N PHE A 125 13.02 -7.73 -4.55
CA PHE A 125 12.48 -8.94 -3.92
C PHE A 125 11.88 -9.94 -4.92
N GLY A 126 11.82 -9.60 -6.21
CA GLY A 126 11.25 -10.47 -7.24
C GLY A 126 9.74 -10.67 -7.14
N VAL A 127 9.03 -9.84 -6.35
CA VAL A 127 7.56 -9.92 -6.27
C VAL A 127 6.99 -9.49 -7.61
N PRO A 128 6.27 -10.36 -8.36
CA PRO A 128 5.75 -10.00 -9.67
C PRO A 128 4.71 -8.88 -9.52
N MET A 129 4.60 -7.97 -10.50
CA MET A 129 3.65 -6.85 -10.46
C MET A 129 2.22 -7.32 -10.15
N SER A 130 1.81 -8.47 -10.70
CA SER A 130 0.50 -9.09 -10.43
C SER A 130 0.25 -9.50 -8.98
N ARG A 131 1.26 -9.41 -8.12
CA ARG A 131 1.18 -9.64 -6.67
C ARG A 131 1.58 -8.43 -5.83
N ILE A 132 1.80 -7.30 -6.48
CA ILE A 132 2.00 -6.01 -5.81
C ILE A 132 0.65 -5.29 -5.82
N GLU A 133 0.29 -4.65 -4.72
CA GLU A 133 -0.86 -3.77 -4.61
C GLU A 133 -0.41 -2.40 -4.11
N LEU A 134 -1.16 -1.35 -4.42
CA LEU A 134 -0.81 0.02 -4.03
C LEU A 134 -1.93 0.64 -3.20
N THR A 135 -1.58 1.18 -2.05
CA THR A 135 -2.49 1.92 -1.15
C THR A 135 -1.94 3.32 -0.91
N PRO A 136 -2.37 4.35 -1.65
CA PRO A 136 -2.12 5.73 -1.28
C PRO A 136 -3.07 6.18 -0.17
N MET A 137 -2.67 7.25 0.51
CA MET A 137 -3.52 8.03 1.39
C MET A 137 -4.12 9.19 0.59
N LEU A 138 -5.45 9.34 0.56
CA LEU A 138 -6.13 10.30 -0.31
C LEU A 138 -5.89 11.76 0.14
N GLY A 139 -5.49 12.66 -0.77
CA GLY A 139 -5.31 14.06 -0.42
C GLY A 139 -4.13 14.31 0.51
N VAL A 140 -4.32 15.12 1.56
CA VAL A 140 -3.25 15.51 2.49
C VAL A 140 -2.90 14.34 3.41
N ASN A 141 -1.63 13.96 3.43
CA ASN A 141 -1.10 12.92 4.29
C ASN A 141 -0.72 13.45 5.68
N ASP A 142 -0.28 12.56 6.59
CA ASP A 142 0.26 12.94 7.90
C ASP A 142 1.53 13.80 7.75
N VAL A 143 2.37 13.49 6.75
CA VAL A 143 3.39 14.40 6.24
C VAL A 143 2.69 15.43 5.34
N VAL A 144 2.35 16.59 5.90
CA VAL A 144 1.51 17.60 5.22
C VAL A 144 1.99 18.09 3.85
N ALA A 145 3.29 17.96 3.54
CA ALA A 145 3.86 18.29 2.24
C ALA A 145 3.68 17.17 1.19
N ASN A 146 3.32 15.96 1.62
CA ASN A 146 2.94 14.84 0.77
C ASN A 146 1.43 14.94 0.54
N VAL A 147 1.03 15.25 -0.68
CA VAL A 147 -0.38 15.43 -1.03
C VAL A 147 -0.69 14.59 -2.26
N PHE A 148 -1.49 13.55 -2.07
CA PHE A 148 -1.95 12.67 -3.14
C PHE A 148 -3.15 13.29 -3.86
N THR A 149 -2.99 13.63 -5.13
CA THR A 149 -4.00 14.34 -5.91
C THR A 149 -4.88 13.42 -6.76
N LEU A 150 -5.94 13.96 -7.35
CA LEU A 150 -6.73 13.22 -8.34
C LEU A 150 -5.93 12.81 -9.57
N GLU A 151 -4.90 13.58 -9.95
CA GLU A 151 -4.06 13.18 -11.08
C GLU A 151 -3.16 12.02 -10.70
N ASP A 152 -2.62 12.00 -9.48
CA ASP A 152 -1.86 10.85 -8.97
C ASP A 152 -2.72 9.58 -8.98
N ALA A 153 -3.99 9.68 -8.58
CA ALA A 153 -4.95 8.58 -8.65
C ALA A 153 -5.08 8.01 -10.07
N ARG A 154 -5.18 8.88 -11.08
CA ARG A 154 -5.25 8.45 -12.50
C ARG A 154 -3.92 7.87 -12.98
N VAL A 155 -2.79 8.47 -12.58
CA VAL A 155 -1.44 7.99 -12.92
C VAL A 155 -1.24 6.57 -12.42
N ILE A 156 -1.50 6.31 -11.13
CA ILE A 156 -1.27 4.96 -10.58
C ILE A 156 -2.29 3.95 -11.09
N ALA A 157 -3.54 4.37 -11.38
CA ALA A 157 -4.54 3.52 -12.01
C ALA A 157 -4.14 3.08 -13.42
N ARG A 158 -3.66 4.01 -14.26
CA ARG A 158 -3.14 3.68 -15.60
C ARG A 158 -1.94 2.74 -15.50
N PHE A 159 -1.00 3.03 -14.60
CA PHE A 159 0.14 2.17 -14.35
C PHE A 159 -0.29 0.76 -13.92
N ALA A 160 -1.27 0.65 -13.02
CA ALA A 160 -1.75 -0.63 -12.54
C ALA A 160 -2.34 -1.48 -13.67
N ARG A 161 -3.12 -0.87 -14.56
CA ARG A 161 -3.62 -1.54 -15.78
C ARG A 161 -2.49 -1.96 -16.71
N GLU A 162 -1.58 -1.05 -17.03
CA GLU A 162 -0.51 -1.26 -18.02
C GLU A 162 0.55 -2.26 -17.56
N SER A 163 0.83 -2.32 -16.27
CA SER A 163 1.83 -3.21 -15.67
C SER A 163 1.23 -4.43 -14.99
N ALA A 164 -0.08 -4.63 -15.12
CA ALA A 164 -0.84 -5.71 -14.46
C ALA A 164 -0.55 -5.80 -12.96
N VAL A 165 -0.61 -4.66 -12.25
CA VAL A 165 -0.49 -4.60 -10.80
C VAL A 165 -1.68 -5.34 -10.17
N GLY A 166 -1.43 -6.09 -9.10
CA GLY A 166 -2.41 -6.97 -8.46
C GLY A 166 -3.61 -6.28 -7.82
N GLY A 167 -3.54 -4.97 -7.55
CA GLY A 167 -4.65 -4.21 -6.99
C GLY A 167 -4.31 -2.76 -6.64
N ILE A 168 -5.35 -1.95 -6.47
CA ILE A 168 -5.27 -0.62 -5.87
C ILE A 168 -6.31 -0.57 -4.74
N HIS A 169 -5.87 -0.11 -3.58
CA HIS A 169 -6.70 0.23 -2.43
C HIS A 169 -6.45 1.69 -2.08
N PHE A 170 -7.05 2.23 -1.02
CA PHE A 170 -6.72 3.58 -0.57
C PHE A 170 -7.12 3.82 0.88
N TRP A 171 -6.40 4.72 1.55
CA TRP A 171 -6.74 5.26 2.86
C TRP A 171 -7.39 6.65 2.73
N SER A 172 -8.69 6.80 2.90
CA SER A 172 -9.70 5.77 3.16
C SER A 172 -11.03 6.18 2.54
N LEU A 173 -12.02 5.28 2.57
CA LEU A 173 -13.37 5.56 2.07
C LEU A 173 -13.98 6.82 2.69
N ASP A 174 -13.89 6.96 4.01
CA ASP A 174 -14.43 8.12 4.73
C ASP A 174 -13.66 9.42 4.45
N ARG A 175 -12.49 9.34 3.80
CA ARG A 175 -11.73 10.51 3.37
C ARG A 175 -12.13 10.97 1.96
N ASP A 176 -12.81 10.16 1.18
CA ASP A 176 -13.26 10.52 -0.18
C ASP A 176 -14.59 11.28 -0.17
N VAL A 177 -14.68 12.30 0.67
CA VAL A 177 -15.86 13.15 0.85
C VAL A 177 -15.45 14.63 0.92
N PRO A 178 -16.38 15.58 0.68
CA PRO A 178 -16.08 17.00 0.81
C PRO A 178 -15.66 17.36 2.24
N CYS A 179 -14.60 18.14 2.39
CA CYS A 179 -14.18 18.62 3.70
C CYS A 179 -15.09 19.75 4.23
N PRO A 180 -15.40 19.74 5.54
CA PRO A 180 -15.93 20.93 6.22
C PRO A 180 -15.03 22.16 6.01
N PRO A 181 -15.57 23.39 5.95
CA PRO A 181 -14.79 24.59 5.63
C PRO A 181 -13.63 24.89 6.60
N ASP A 182 -13.74 24.45 7.85
CA ASP A 182 -12.80 24.68 8.94
C ASP A 182 -11.68 23.63 9.02
N VAL A 183 -11.78 22.51 8.29
CA VAL A 183 -10.72 21.51 8.23
C VAL A 183 -9.56 22.01 7.36
N LEU A 184 -8.39 22.12 7.98
CA LEU A 184 -7.13 22.47 7.32
C LEU A 184 -6.12 21.33 7.49
N GLY A 185 -5.71 20.73 6.38
CA GLY A 185 -4.70 19.67 6.38
C GLY A 185 -5.26 18.27 6.59
N VAL A 186 -4.49 17.41 7.26
CA VAL A 186 -4.83 15.99 7.44
C VAL A 186 -6.10 15.82 8.29
N SER A 187 -6.93 14.84 7.91
CA SER A 187 -8.18 14.52 8.59
C SER A 187 -8.57 13.07 8.33
N SER A 188 -9.21 12.44 9.30
CA SER A 188 -9.76 11.07 9.14
C SER A 188 -11.14 11.04 8.47
N ILE A 189 -11.82 12.19 8.37
CA ILE A 189 -13.21 12.30 7.88
C ILE A 189 -13.35 12.98 6.52
N CYS A 190 -12.22 13.40 5.93
CA CYS A 190 -12.16 13.95 4.57
C CYS A 190 -10.69 13.98 4.09
N SER A 191 -10.47 14.25 2.80
CA SER A 191 -9.14 14.22 2.16
C SER A 191 -8.23 15.39 2.52
N GLY A 192 -8.70 16.40 3.24
CA GLY A 192 -7.97 17.65 3.49
C GLY A 192 -7.90 18.60 2.29
N LEU A 193 -8.44 18.21 1.13
CA LEU A 193 -8.48 19.03 -0.07
C LEU A 193 -9.78 19.86 -0.12
N ARG A 194 -9.65 21.14 -0.50
CA ARG A 194 -10.78 22.07 -0.60
C ARG A 194 -11.58 21.87 -1.88
N GLY A 195 -12.90 21.99 -1.79
CA GLY A 195 -13.79 22.01 -2.95
C GLY A 195 -13.93 20.67 -3.68
N MET A 196 -13.50 19.57 -3.07
CA MET A 196 -13.61 18.24 -3.63
C MET A 196 -15.03 17.70 -3.50
N PRO A 197 -15.65 17.17 -4.58
CA PRO A 197 -16.89 16.41 -4.45
C PRO A 197 -16.64 15.06 -3.79
N GLY A 198 -17.69 14.44 -3.25
CA GLY A 198 -17.58 13.07 -2.73
C GLY A 198 -17.30 12.06 -3.83
N PHE A 199 -16.60 10.99 -3.46
CA PHE A 199 -16.16 9.90 -4.34
C PHE A 199 -15.25 10.34 -5.50
N ALA A 200 -14.63 11.53 -5.41
CA ALA A 200 -13.80 12.06 -6.48
C ALA A 200 -12.54 11.21 -6.74
N PHE A 201 -11.93 10.67 -5.69
CA PHE A 201 -10.77 9.77 -5.84
C PHE A 201 -11.20 8.42 -6.37
N ALA A 202 -12.28 7.83 -5.86
CA ALA A 202 -12.85 6.58 -6.38
C ALA A 202 -13.16 6.69 -7.88
N ASP A 203 -13.75 7.81 -8.31
CA ASP A 203 -13.99 8.10 -9.73
C ASP A 203 -12.69 8.30 -10.52
N ALA A 204 -11.67 8.92 -9.95
CA ALA A 204 -10.38 9.10 -10.59
C ALA A 204 -9.65 7.77 -10.81
N PHE A 205 -9.65 6.89 -9.80
CA PHE A 205 -9.13 5.52 -9.94
C PHE A 205 -9.90 4.74 -11.00
N ARG A 206 -11.23 4.74 -10.92
CA ARG A 206 -12.09 4.05 -11.89
C ARG A 206 -11.81 4.50 -13.33
N LYS A 207 -11.68 5.80 -13.56
CA LYS A 207 -11.37 6.36 -14.89
C LYS A 207 -9.98 5.97 -15.39
N GLY A 208 -8.99 5.87 -14.51
CA GLY A 208 -7.63 5.45 -14.91
C GLY A 208 -7.50 3.96 -15.20
N LEU A 209 -8.41 3.14 -14.64
CA LEU A 209 -8.47 1.69 -14.86
C LEU A 209 -9.22 1.29 -16.15
N GLN A 210 -9.98 2.23 -16.75
CA GLN A 210 -10.63 2.09 -18.05
C GLN A 210 -9.60 2.32 -19.16
#